data_AF-A0A2T9XB22-F1
#
_entry.id   AF-A0A2T9XB22-F1
#
_cell.length_a   1.000
_cell.length_b   1.000
_cell.length_c   1.000
_cell.angle_alpha   90.00
_cell.angle_beta   90.00
_cell.angle_gamma   90.00
#
_symmetry.space_group_name_H-M   'P 1'
#
loop_
_entity.id
_entity.type
_entity.pdbx_description
1 polymer ?
#
loop_
_entity_poly.entity_id
_entity_poly.type
_entity_poly.pdbx_seq_one_letter_code
_entity_poly.pdbx_strand_id
1 'polypeptide(L)'
;MVKFSVDKLPYFEKWIILGTLIGIAVGLFSIAFTILLEFFQLLFIHIILHVSYPKPLGEGGNLRIPPFHPSFLVPAIVGLGGLIAGIIIYRISPETAGGGVDFAITVYHKLQGKIRKRVAFVELFTSTIILGSGGSAGDLGPMGLIGGSLASTIAQLFDLTPEDMRRAVAVGIGSGVGAIFKAPIGGALLSAEILYRRDLEPDVILPSMISSA
;
A
#
# COMPACT_ATOMS: atom_id res chain seq x y z
N MET A 1 -12.89 -1.08 -31.55
CA MET A 1 -13.07 -1.16 -30.08
C MET A 1 -13.30 0.26 -29.59
N VAL A 2 -14.52 0.61 -29.18
CA VAL A 2 -14.86 1.98 -28.75
C VAL A 2 -14.08 2.27 -27.46
N LYS A 3 -13.03 3.09 -27.54
CA LYS A 3 -12.34 3.57 -26.34
C LYS A 3 -13.32 4.49 -25.60
N PHE A 4 -13.84 4.03 -24.47
CA PHE A 4 -14.60 4.86 -23.56
C PHE A 4 -13.68 5.99 -23.08
N SER A 5 -13.92 7.21 -23.55
CA SER A 5 -13.06 8.38 -23.31
C SER A 5 -13.40 8.98 -21.94
N VAL A 6 -12.97 8.30 -20.87
CA VAL A 6 -13.22 8.72 -19.47
C VAL A 6 -12.57 10.08 -19.17
N ASP A 7 -11.52 10.44 -19.92
CA ASP A 7 -10.82 11.73 -19.87
C ASP A 7 -11.75 12.94 -20.12
N LYS A 8 -12.77 12.78 -20.97
CA LYS A 8 -13.71 13.87 -21.35
C LYS A 8 -14.88 14.04 -20.40
N LEU A 9 -15.05 13.15 -19.42
CA LEU A 9 -16.16 13.23 -18.48
C LEU A 9 -15.99 14.41 -17.52
N PRO A 10 -17.11 14.99 -17.04
CA PRO A 10 -17.12 15.91 -15.91
C PRO A 10 -16.38 15.33 -14.71
N TYR A 11 -15.75 16.20 -13.91
CA TYR A 11 -14.91 15.81 -12.78
C TYR A 11 -15.60 14.79 -11.84
N PHE A 12 -16.85 15.05 -11.43
CA PHE A 12 -17.58 14.17 -10.51
C PHE A 12 -17.84 12.78 -11.10
N GLU A 13 -18.35 12.70 -12.32
CA GLU A 13 -18.65 11.43 -12.99
C GLU A 13 -17.37 10.62 -13.21
N LYS A 14 -16.30 11.29 -13.64
CA LYS A 14 -14.97 10.69 -13.83
C LYS A 14 -14.47 10.06 -12.53
N TRP A 15 -14.47 10.79 -11.43
CA TRP A 15 -13.89 10.32 -10.17
C TRP A 15 -14.79 9.38 -9.38
N ILE A 16 -16.11 9.37 -9.61
CA ILE A 16 -16.97 8.30 -9.10
C ILE A 16 -16.59 6.97 -9.75
N ILE A 17 -16.46 6.94 -11.08
CA ILE A 17 -16.11 5.72 -11.82
C ILE A 17 -14.68 5.28 -11.48
N LEU A 18 -13.71 6.18 -11.62
CA LEU A 18 -12.30 5.86 -11.35
C LEU A 18 -12.06 5.55 -9.87
N GLY A 19 -12.64 6.33 -8.95
CA GLY A 19 -12.52 6.10 -7.51
C GLY A 19 -13.04 4.74 -7.11
N THR A 20 -14.21 4.32 -7.63
CA THR A 20 -14.75 2.98 -7.37
C THR A 20 -13.84 1.87 -7.91
N LEU A 21 -13.32 2.02 -9.13
CA LEU A 21 -12.40 1.04 -9.72
C LEU A 21 -11.08 0.94 -8.95
N ILE A 22 -10.53 2.09 -8.53
CA ILE A 22 -9.32 2.14 -7.70
C ILE A 22 -9.61 1.46 -6.36
N GLY A 23 -10.70 1.82 -5.68
CA GLY A 23 -11.06 1.26 -4.39
C GLY A 23 -11.22 -0.26 -4.40
N ILE A 24 -11.92 -0.81 -5.41
CA ILE A 24 -12.05 -2.27 -5.57
C ILE A 24 -10.68 -2.92 -5.76
N ALA A 25 -9.83 -2.36 -6.64
CA ALA A 25 -8.52 -2.93 -6.92
C ALA A 25 -7.60 -2.87 -5.69
N VAL A 26 -7.57 -1.74 -5.00
CA VAL A 26 -6.75 -1.52 -3.81
C VAL A 26 -7.26 -2.33 -2.62
N GLY A 27 -8.57 -2.45 -2.44
CA GLY A 27 -9.19 -3.28 -1.40
C GLY A 27 -8.84 -4.76 -1.56
N LEU A 28 -8.90 -5.30 -2.79
CA LEU A 28 -8.46 -6.66 -3.08
C LEU A 28 -6.98 -6.87 -2.75
N PHE A 29 -6.13 -5.90 -3.08
CA PHE A 29 -4.70 -5.95 -2.72
C PHE A 29 -4.47 -5.81 -1.22
N SER A 30 -5.27 -5.03 -0.51
CA SER A 30 -5.19 -4.92 0.95
C SER A 30 -5.54 -6.24 1.62
N ILE A 31 -6.58 -6.94 1.15
CA ILE A 31 -6.92 -8.28 1.63
C ILE A 31 -5.77 -9.26 1.34
N ALA A 32 -5.23 -9.23 0.12
CA ALA A 32 -4.08 -10.06 -0.24
C ALA A 32 -2.85 -9.75 0.64
N PHE A 33 -2.60 -8.47 0.94
CA PHE A 33 -1.52 -8.03 1.83
C PHE A 33 -1.66 -8.61 3.22
N THR A 34 -2.85 -8.51 3.84
CA THR A 34 -3.10 -9.08 5.16
C THR A 34 -2.92 -10.61 5.16
N ILE A 35 -3.45 -11.31 4.15
CA ILE A 35 -3.32 -12.78 4.04
C ILE A 35 -1.85 -13.19 3.88
N LEU A 36 -1.10 -12.51 3.00
CA LEU A 36 0.33 -12.80 2.80
C LEU A 36 1.15 -12.48 4.05
N LEU A 37 0.83 -11.38 4.74
CA LEU A 37 1.48 -11.02 5.99
C LEU A 37 1.27 -12.12 7.04
N GLU A 38 0.04 -12.57 7.26
CA GLU A 38 -0.26 -13.67 8.19
C GLU A 38 0.44 -14.97 7.80
N PHE A 39 0.51 -15.26 6.50
CA PHE A 39 1.24 -16.43 5.99
C PHE A 39 2.74 -16.37 6.33
N PHE A 40 3.41 -15.24 6.07
CA PHE A 40 4.83 -15.10 6.38
C PHE A 40 5.09 -15.04 7.89
N GLN A 41 4.19 -14.45 8.68
CA GLN A 41 4.25 -14.53 10.14
C GLN A 41 4.12 -15.98 10.62
N LEU A 42 3.20 -16.76 10.05
CA LEU A 42 3.08 -18.17 10.40
C LEU A 42 4.35 -18.95 10.04
N LEU A 43 4.92 -18.69 8.85
CA LEU A 43 6.15 -19.34 8.39
C LEU A 43 7.36 -18.99 9.27
N PHE A 44 7.65 -17.70 9.47
CA PHE A 44 8.87 -17.26 10.15
C PHE A 44 8.78 -17.33 11.67
N ILE A 45 7.64 -16.96 12.24
CA ILE A 45 7.51 -16.83 13.69
C ILE A 45 6.98 -18.13 14.30
N HIS A 46 5.88 -18.67 13.78
CA HIS A 46 5.24 -19.82 14.41
C HIS A 46 5.96 -21.12 14.09
N ILE A 47 6.27 -21.37 12.81
CA ILE A 47 6.91 -22.63 12.39
C ILE A 47 8.40 -22.65 12.73
N ILE A 48 9.13 -21.57 12.46
CA ILE A 48 10.59 -21.57 12.65
C ILE A 48 10.96 -21.21 14.10
N LEU A 49 10.46 -20.08 14.63
CA LEU A 49 10.82 -19.64 15.99
C LEU A 49 10.05 -20.36 17.11
N HIS A 50 8.92 -21.00 16.80
CA HIS A 50 8.02 -21.56 17.82
C HIS A 50 7.59 -20.51 18.87
N VAL A 51 7.59 -19.23 18.47
CA VAL A 51 7.18 -18.10 19.31
C VAL A 51 5.74 -17.74 18.94
N SER A 52 4.91 -17.46 19.94
CA SER A 52 3.58 -16.90 19.72
C SER A 52 3.57 -15.46 20.20
N TYR A 53 3.12 -14.54 19.36
CA TYR A 53 2.90 -13.15 19.78
C TYR A 53 1.43 -12.95 20.21
N PRO A 54 1.19 -12.16 21.26
CA PRO A 54 -0.16 -11.82 21.65
C PRO A 54 -0.79 -10.96 20.54
N LYS A 55 -1.87 -11.45 19.93
CA LYS A 55 -2.71 -10.64 19.04
C LYS A 55 -3.66 -9.77 19.87
N PRO A 56 -4.07 -8.60 19.36
CA PRO A 56 -5.16 -7.82 19.95
C PRO A 56 -6.46 -8.63 20.00
N LEU A 57 -7.32 -8.37 21.00
CA LEU A 57 -8.63 -9.05 21.13
C LEU A 57 -9.52 -8.88 19.89
N GLY A 58 -9.44 -7.73 19.21
CA GLY A 58 -10.18 -7.45 17.97
C GLY A 58 -9.69 -8.23 16.74
N GLU A 59 -8.54 -8.90 16.84
CA GLU A 59 -7.91 -9.67 15.75
C GLU A 59 -7.82 -11.17 16.10
N GLY A 60 -8.71 -11.64 16.98
CA GLY A 60 -8.76 -13.05 17.42
C GLY A 60 -7.71 -13.41 18.48
N GLY A 61 -7.11 -12.42 19.13
CA GLY A 61 -6.19 -12.61 20.24
C GLY A 61 -6.85 -13.05 21.54
N ASN A 62 -6.02 -13.50 22.50
CA ASN A 62 -6.45 -13.93 23.83
C ASN A 62 -5.70 -13.12 24.90
N LEU A 63 -6.29 -12.98 26.10
CA LEU A 63 -5.65 -12.35 27.27
C LEU A 63 -4.48 -13.19 27.86
N ARG A 64 -4.18 -14.33 27.25
CA ARG A 64 -3.13 -15.23 27.70
C ARG A 64 -1.80 -14.69 27.17
N ILE A 65 -0.95 -14.23 28.07
CA ILE A 65 0.40 -13.79 27.74
C ILE A 65 1.28 -15.04 27.65
N PRO A 66 1.75 -15.44 26.45
CA PRO A 66 2.65 -16.58 26.34
C PRO A 66 3.99 -16.26 27.05
N PRO A 67 4.65 -17.25 27.64
CA PRO A 67 5.97 -17.05 28.24
C PRO A 67 6.95 -16.53 27.20
N PHE A 68 7.57 -15.39 27.47
CA PHE A 68 8.54 -14.76 26.58
C PHE A 68 9.85 -15.55 26.62
N HIS A 69 10.10 -16.33 25.58
CA HIS A 69 11.37 -17.02 25.38
C HIS A 69 12.22 -16.20 24.40
N PRO A 70 13.27 -15.49 24.86
CA PRO A 70 14.16 -14.76 23.98
C PRO A 70 14.99 -15.75 23.16
N SER A 71 14.47 -16.14 21.99
CA SER A 71 15.20 -16.93 21.02
C SER A 71 16.22 -16.04 20.32
N PHE A 72 17.51 -16.31 20.52
CA PHE A 72 18.63 -15.66 19.81
C PHE A 72 18.56 -15.76 18.28
N LEU A 73 17.62 -16.56 17.75
CA LEU A 73 17.33 -16.71 16.32
C LEU A 73 16.48 -15.59 15.73
N VAL A 74 15.84 -14.74 16.54
CA VAL A 74 14.99 -13.64 16.04
C VAL A 74 15.75 -12.71 15.08
N PRO A 75 16.95 -12.18 15.43
CA PRO A 75 17.70 -11.33 14.50
C PRO A 75 18.09 -12.05 13.20
N ALA A 76 18.35 -13.36 13.26
CA ALA A 76 18.73 -14.14 12.08
C ALA A 76 17.56 -14.27 11.08
N ILE A 77 16.34 -14.46 11.57
CA ILE A 77 15.14 -14.58 10.73
C ILE A 77 14.69 -13.23 10.19
N VAL A 78 14.74 -12.18 11.00
CA VAL A 78 14.49 -10.82 10.52
C VAL A 78 15.52 -10.47 9.43
N GLY A 79 16.79 -10.79 9.67
CA GLY A 79 17.87 -10.61 8.69
C GLY A 79 17.66 -11.42 7.41
N LEU A 80 17.19 -12.66 7.50
CA LEU A 80 16.85 -13.50 6.34
C LEU A 80 15.69 -12.90 5.54
N GLY A 81 14.61 -12.46 6.21
CA GLY A 81 13.48 -11.81 5.54
C GLY A 81 13.91 -10.51 4.83
N GLY A 82 14.71 -9.69 5.50
CA GLY A 82 15.31 -8.48 4.91
C GLY A 82 16.24 -8.79 3.74
N LEU A 83 17.03 -9.87 3.80
CA LEU A 83 17.89 -10.28 2.70
C LEU A 83 17.08 -10.75 1.48
N ILE A 84 16.06 -11.59 1.69
CA ILE A 84 15.18 -12.08 0.61
C ILE A 84 14.48 -10.89 -0.05
N ALA A 85 13.83 -10.04 0.74
CA ALA A 85 13.15 -8.85 0.22
C ALA A 85 14.14 -7.89 -0.47
N GLY A 86 15.31 -7.66 0.12
CA GLY A 86 16.36 -6.81 -0.44
C GLY A 86 16.86 -7.31 -1.81
N ILE A 87 17.05 -8.62 -1.99
CA ILE A 87 17.41 -9.22 -3.28
C ILE A 87 16.30 -8.99 -4.31
N ILE A 88 15.04 -9.18 -3.94
CA ILE A 88 13.88 -8.96 -4.83
C ILE A 88 13.79 -7.50 -5.25
N ILE A 89 13.89 -6.56 -4.30
CA ILE A 89 13.87 -5.11 -4.56
C ILE A 89 15.02 -4.75 -5.51
N TYR A 90 16.24 -5.15 -5.18
CA TYR A 90 17.43 -4.81 -5.96
C TYR A 90 17.38 -5.34 -7.40
N ARG A 91 16.82 -6.55 -7.60
CA ARG A 91 16.77 -7.19 -8.93
C ARG A 91 15.57 -6.76 -9.77
N ILE A 92 14.41 -6.58 -9.16
CA ILE A 92 13.14 -6.43 -9.90
C ILE A 92 12.69 -4.98 -9.94
N SER A 93 12.68 -4.30 -8.79
CA SER A 93 12.07 -2.98 -8.65
C SER A 93 12.86 -2.11 -7.67
N PRO A 94 14.03 -1.58 -8.05
CA PRO A 94 14.82 -0.70 -7.17
C PRO A 94 14.03 0.52 -6.70
N GLU A 95 13.01 0.92 -7.46
CA GLU A 95 12.10 2.01 -7.14
C GLU A 95 11.22 1.77 -5.88
N THR A 96 11.08 0.52 -5.41
CA THR A 96 10.37 0.21 -4.15
C THR A 96 11.27 0.32 -2.91
N ALA A 97 12.55 0.69 -3.07
CA ALA A 97 13.43 0.86 -1.93
C ALA A 97 13.00 2.06 -1.06
N GLY A 98 13.00 1.88 0.27
CA GLY A 98 12.68 2.92 1.25
C GLY A 98 11.32 2.72 1.93
N GLY A 99 10.73 3.80 2.44
CA GLY A 99 9.46 3.78 3.16
C GLY A 99 8.20 3.72 2.28
N GLY A 100 8.35 3.51 0.97
CA GLY A 100 7.26 3.44 -0.01
C GLY A 100 6.67 4.81 -0.40
N VAL A 101 6.19 5.59 0.57
CA VAL A 101 5.51 6.88 0.30
C VAL A 101 6.44 7.91 -0.34
N ASP A 102 7.73 7.91 0.00
CA ASP A 102 8.71 8.84 -0.59
C ASP A 102 8.78 8.73 -2.12
N PHE A 103 8.71 7.50 -2.62
CA PHE A 103 8.67 7.25 -4.06
C PHE A 103 7.34 7.72 -4.65
N ALA A 104 6.21 7.50 -3.98
CA ALA A 104 4.91 7.96 -4.44
C ALA A 104 4.81 9.50 -4.51
N ILE A 105 5.37 10.21 -3.52
CA ILE A 105 5.51 11.68 -3.52
C ILE A 105 6.40 12.13 -4.70
N THR A 106 7.52 11.44 -4.93
CA THR A 106 8.40 11.72 -6.06
C THR A 106 7.69 11.52 -7.39
N VAL A 107 6.86 10.48 -7.51
CA VAL A 107 6.07 10.22 -8.71
C VAL A 107 5.06 11.34 -8.96
N TYR A 108 4.36 11.78 -7.92
CA TYR A 108 3.39 12.87 -7.97
C TYR A 108 4.04 14.15 -8.50
N HIS A 109 5.18 14.55 -7.94
CA HIS A 109 5.81 15.84 -8.26
C HIS A 109 6.70 15.81 -9.51
N LYS A 110 7.37 14.68 -9.81
CA LYS A 110 8.44 14.63 -10.82
C LYS A 110 8.18 13.67 -11.99
N LEU A 111 7.32 12.65 -11.82
CA LEU A 111 7.13 11.59 -12.83
C LEU A 111 5.71 11.60 -13.42
N GLN A 112 4.99 12.72 -13.33
CA GLN A 112 3.67 12.90 -13.93
C GLN A 112 2.65 11.83 -13.50
N GLY A 113 2.78 11.29 -12.29
CA GLY A 113 1.89 10.24 -11.78
C GLY A 113 2.13 8.85 -12.38
N LYS A 114 3.18 8.63 -13.19
CA LYS A 114 3.43 7.33 -13.85
C LYS A 114 4.27 6.41 -12.98
N ILE A 115 3.68 5.27 -12.61
CA ILE A 115 4.33 4.17 -11.87
C ILE A 115 4.34 2.93 -12.75
N ARG A 116 5.40 2.13 -12.65
CA ARG A 116 5.51 0.86 -13.36
C ARG A 116 4.57 -0.17 -12.72
N LYS A 117 3.76 -0.85 -13.53
CA LYS A 117 2.71 -1.78 -13.06
C LYS A 117 3.19 -2.87 -12.09
N ARG A 118 4.45 -3.29 -12.20
CA ARG A 118 5.08 -4.30 -11.33
C ARG A 118 5.27 -3.84 -9.88
N VAL A 119 5.32 -2.53 -9.63
CA VAL A 119 5.66 -1.94 -8.32
C VAL A 119 4.68 -2.43 -7.25
N ALA A 120 3.38 -2.40 -7.53
CA ALA A 120 2.35 -2.91 -6.62
C ALA A 120 2.60 -4.37 -6.18
N PHE A 121 2.95 -5.25 -7.12
CA PHE A 121 3.18 -6.66 -6.79
C PHE A 121 4.50 -6.85 -6.05
N VAL A 122 5.58 -6.19 -6.47
CA VAL A 122 6.87 -6.31 -5.80
C VAL A 122 6.78 -5.81 -4.37
N GLU A 123 6.19 -4.62 -4.17
CA GLU A 123 5.97 -4.02 -2.86
C GLU A 123 5.13 -4.93 -1.95
N LEU A 124 4.04 -5.51 -2.49
CA LEU A 124 3.21 -6.47 -1.77
C LEU A 124 4.02 -7.65 -1.23
N PHE A 125 4.85 -8.29 -2.06
CA PHE A 125 5.65 -9.44 -1.62
C PHE A 125 6.79 -9.04 -0.69
N THR A 126 7.55 -7.98 -1.02
CA THR A 126 8.74 -7.60 -0.24
C THR A 126 8.36 -7.12 1.15
N SER A 127 7.31 -6.32 1.25
CA SER A 127 6.90 -5.73 2.52
C SER A 127 6.22 -6.76 3.42
N THR A 128 5.44 -7.69 2.88
CA THR A 128 4.87 -8.81 3.67
C THR A 128 5.95 -9.80 4.15
N ILE A 129 7.04 -10.01 3.39
CA ILE A 129 8.18 -10.80 3.85
C ILE A 129 8.92 -10.11 5.01
N ILE A 130 9.20 -8.80 4.88
CA ILE A 130 9.92 -8.02 5.91
C ILE A 130 9.09 -7.94 7.20
N LEU A 131 7.82 -7.54 7.09
CA LEU A 131 6.93 -7.43 8.24
C LEU A 131 6.62 -8.81 8.82
N GLY A 132 6.43 -9.81 7.96
CA GLY A 132 6.14 -11.18 8.37
C GLY A 132 7.30 -11.87 9.08
N SER A 133 8.55 -11.52 8.78
CA SER A 133 9.71 -12.02 9.51
C SER A 133 9.92 -11.36 10.89
N GLY A 134 9.12 -10.34 11.23
CA GLY A 134 9.23 -9.56 12.46
C GLY A 134 10.03 -8.27 12.31
N GLY A 135 10.21 -7.77 11.08
CA GLY A 135 10.82 -6.47 10.82
C GLY A 135 10.03 -5.31 11.43
N SER A 136 10.73 -4.38 12.08
CA SER A 136 10.13 -3.20 12.69
C SER A 136 9.82 -2.14 11.63
N ALA A 137 8.65 -2.25 11.00
CA ALA A 137 8.10 -1.26 10.07
C ALA A 137 6.58 -1.18 10.22
N GLY A 138 5.96 -0.17 9.58
CA GLY A 138 4.51 -0.02 9.55
C GLY A 138 3.93 -0.23 8.14
N ASP A 139 2.65 -0.59 8.09
CA ASP A 139 1.96 -0.97 6.85
C ASP A 139 1.53 0.24 5.99
N LEU A 140 1.58 1.45 6.57
CA LEU A 140 1.19 2.71 5.92
C LEU A 140 1.97 2.92 4.62
N GLY A 141 3.29 2.77 4.68
CA GLY A 141 4.18 3.00 3.55
C GLY A 141 3.93 2.05 2.37
N PRO A 142 4.01 0.74 2.60
CA PRO A 142 3.72 -0.27 1.59
C PRO A 142 2.32 -0.10 0.98
N MET A 143 1.29 0.05 1.80
CA MET A 143 -0.08 0.16 1.29
C MET A 143 -0.33 1.47 0.55
N GLY A 144 0.27 2.57 0.98
CA GLY A 144 0.25 3.82 0.23
C GLY A 144 0.89 3.68 -1.17
N LEU A 145 2.03 3.02 -1.27
CA LEU A 145 2.71 2.80 -2.55
C LEU A 145 1.96 1.80 -3.45
N ILE A 146 1.48 0.69 -2.89
CA ILE A 146 0.64 -0.28 -3.63
C ILE A 146 -0.59 0.43 -4.19
N GLY A 147 -1.29 1.20 -3.35
CA GLY A 147 -2.47 1.96 -3.73
C GLY A 147 -2.17 2.97 -4.85
N GLY A 148 -1.13 3.79 -4.68
CA GLY A 148 -0.69 4.75 -5.70
C GLY A 148 -0.27 4.07 -7.02
N SER A 149 0.39 2.91 -6.95
CA SER A 149 0.82 2.13 -8.12
C SER A 149 -0.36 1.53 -8.89
N LEU A 150 -1.36 1.01 -8.18
CA LEU A 150 -2.58 0.47 -8.79
C LEU A 150 -3.40 1.58 -9.45
N ALA A 151 -3.59 2.70 -8.75
CA ALA A 151 -4.28 3.86 -9.30
C ALA A 151 -3.57 4.44 -10.52
N SER A 152 -2.24 4.54 -10.48
CA SER A 152 -1.43 4.92 -11.64
C SER A 152 -1.61 3.97 -12.82
N THR A 153 -1.70 2.66 -12.55
CA THR A 153 -1.89 1.65 -13.59
C THR A 153 -3.27 1.76 -14.24
N ILE A 154 -4.31 1.99 -13.44
CA ILE A 154 -5.67 2.25 -13.92
C ILE A 154 -5.70 3.54 -14.75
N ALA A 155 -5.12 4.62 -14.24
CA ALA A 155 -5.06 5.90 -14.94
C ALA A 155 -4.30 5.82 -16.29
N GLN A 156 -3.22 5.03 -16.35
CA GLN A 156 -2.52 4.74 -17.62
C GLN A 156 -3.38 3.92 -18.59
N LEU A 157 -4.20 2.99 -18.10
CA LEU A 157 -5.08 2.18 -18.95
C LEU A 157 -6.18 3.03 -19.61
N PHE A 158 -6.62 4.08 -18.92
CA PHE A 158 -7.60 5.04 -19.43
C PHE A 158 -6.97 6.25 -20.15
N ASP A 159 -5.66 6.23 -20.40
CA ASP A 159 -4.92 7.31 -21.07
C ASP A 159 -5.18 8.71 -20.46
N LEU A 160 -5.24 8.80 -19.13
CA LEU A 160 -5.55 10.05 -18.43
C LEU A 160 -4.45 11.11 -18.61
N THR A 161 -4.83 12.38 -18.46
CA THR A 161 -3.89 13.52 -18.53
C THR A 161 -2.85 13.44 -17.40
N PRO A 162 -1.67 14.07 -17.54
CA PRO A 162 -0.67 14.13 -16.47
C PRO A 162 -1.18 14.71 -15.14
N GLU A 163 -2.22 15.55 -15.19
CA GLU A 163 -2.85 16.10 -13.99
C GLU A 163 -3.75 15.07 -13.31
N ASP A 164 -4.62 14.40 -14.07
CA ASP A 164 -5.48 13.34 -13.55
C ASP A 164 -4.67 12.11 -13.10
N MET A 165 -3.56 11.81 -13.78
CA MET A 165 -2.58 10.80 -13.35
C MET A 165 -2.00 11.10 -11.97
N ARG A 166 -1.64 12.36 -11.71
CA ARG A 166 -1.11 12.79 -10.40
C ARG A 166 -2.19 12.66 -9.32
N ARG A 167 -3.39 13.17 -9.60
CA ARG A 167 -4.56 12.98 -8.72
C ARG A 167 -4.82 11.50 -8.45
N ALA A 168 -4.72 10.64 -9.46
CA ALA A 168 -4.98 9.21 -9.30
C ALA A 168 -3.98 8.56 -8.34
N VAL A 169 -2.68 8.91 -8.42
CA VAL A 169 -1.68 8.43 -7.47
C VAL A 169 -2.03 8.86 -6.04
N ALA A 170 -2.40 10.14 -5.84
CA ALA A 170 -2.83 10.64 -4.53
C ALA A 170 -4.04 9.87 -3.99
N VAL A 171 -5.06 9.70 -4.83
CA VAL A 171 -6.27 8.92 -4.52
C VAL A 171 -5.95 7.47 -4.18
N GLY A 172 -5.01 6.87 -4.90
CA GLY A 172 -4.50 5.54 -4.62
C GLY A 172 -3.82 5.44 -3.26
N ILE A 173 -2.98 6.42 -2.89
CA ILE A 173 -2.35 6.47 -1.57
C ILE A 173 -3.42 6.52 -0.47
N GLY A 174 -4.42 7.40 -0.62
CA GLY A 174 -5.53 7.52 0.33
C GLY A 174 -6.38 6.26 0.43
N SER A 175 -6.66 5.61 -0.69
CA SER A 175 -7.36 4.33 -0.76
C SER A 175 -6.59 3.23 -0.04
N GLY A 176 -5.28 3.11 -0.30
CA GLY A 176 -4.44 2.07 0.30
C GLY A 176 -4.33 2.20 1.80
N VAL A 177 -4.08 3.43 2.29
CA VAL A 177 -4.03 3.72 3.72
C VAL A 177 -5.43 3.57 4.35
N GLY A 178 -6.47 4.12 3.72
CA GLY A 178 -7.84 4.02 4.23
C GLY A 178 -8.30 2.56 4.39
N ALA A 179 -7.97 1.70 3.42
CA ALA A 179 -8.31 0.29 3.43
C ALA A 179 -7.59 -0.48 4.56
N ILE A 180 -6.27 -0.32 4.70
CA ILE A 180 -5.51 -1.09 5.69
C ILE A 180 -5.82 -0.67 7.13
N PHE A 181 -6.05 0.62 7.37
CA PHE A 181 -6.41 1.14 8.70
C PHE A 181 -7.91 1.13 8.98
N LYS A 182 -8.74 0.67 8.04
CA LYS A 182 -10.22 0.70 8.14
C LYS A 182 -10.72 2.12 8.49
N ALA A 183 -10.10 3.13 7.90
CA ALA A 183 -10.32 4.54 8.21
C ALA A 183 -10.46 5.36 6.93
N PRO A 184 -11.62 5.29 6.23
CA PRO A 184 -11.80 5.93 4.93
C PRO A 184 -11.57 7.45 4.94
N ILE A 185 -12.13 8.13 5.94
CA ILE A 185 -11.97 9.59 6.12
C ILE A 185 -10.50 9.93 6.41
N GLY A 186 -9.84 9.13 7.25
CA GLY A 186 -8.42 9.31 7.58
C GLY A 186 -7.52 9.15 6.35
N GLY A 187 -7.77 8.13 5.53
CA GLY A 187 -7.07 7.91 4.26
C GLY A 187 -7.26 9.06 3.28
N ALA A 188 -8.49 9.57 3.16
CA ALA A 188 -8.78 10.70 2.29
C ALA A 188 -8.07 11.99 2.71
N LEU A 189 -8.11 12.34 4.00
CA LEU A 189 -7.40 13.52 4.51
C LEU A 189 -5.89 13.36 4.35
N LEU A 190 -5.35 12.17 4.67
CA LEU A 190 -3.93 11.90 4.50
C LEU A 190 -3.52 12.06 3.04
N SER A 191 -4.32 11.61 2.07
CA SER A 191 -3.99 11.75 0.65
C SER A 191 -3.84 13.20 0.19
N ALA A 192 -4.61 14.11 0.78
CA ALA A 192 -4.55 15.53 0.48
C ALA A 192 -3.33 16.19 1.13
N GLU A 193 -2.97 15.79 2.35
CA GLU A 193 -1.92 16.43 3.15
C GLU A 193 -0.51 15.89 2.84
N ILE A 194 -0.36 14.58 2.64
CA ILE A 194 0.95 13.89 2.61
C ILE A 194 1.90 14.34 1.49
N LEU A 195 1.34 14.98 0.46
CA LEU A 195 2.08 15.44 -0.72
C LEU A 195 2.79 16.78 -0.51
N TYR A 196 2.42 17.53 0.53
CA TYR A 196 2.86 18.89 0.78
C TYR A 196 3.36 19.08 2.21
N ARG A 197 4.20 20.09 2.43
CA ARG A 197 4.72 20.42 3.77
C ARG A 197 3.90 21.46 4.52
N ARG A 198 3.21 22.34 3.78
CA ARG A 198 2.46 23.50 4.30
C ARG A 198 1.28 23.83 3.37
N ASP A 199 0.66 22.81 2.79
CA ASP A 199 -0.49 22.93 1.90
C ASP A 199 -1.25 21.60 1.87
N LEU A 200 -2.36 21.54 1.14
CA LEU A 200 -3.09 20.31 0.88
C LEU A 200 -3.66 20.31 -0.54
N GLU A 201 -3.90 19.13 -1.12
CA GLU A 201 -4.60 18.97 -2.40
C GLU A 201 -6.11 18.72 -2.16
N PRO A 202 -6.99 19.72 -2.28
CA PRO A 202 -8.41 19.54 -1.94
C PRO A 202 -9.12 18.64 -2.95
N ASP A 203 -8.66 18.68 -4.20
CA ASP A 203 -9.23 17.97 -5.35
C ASP A 203 -9.14 16.45 -5.24
N VAL A 204 -8.39 15.91 -4.28
CA VAL A 204 -8.29 14.45 -4.09
C VAL A 204 -9.12 13.96 -2.92
N ILE A 205 -9.63 14.84 -2.06
CA ILE A 205 -10.37 14.45 -0.85
C ILE A 205 -11.60 13.62 -1.22
N LEU A 206 -12.48 14.16 -2.07
CA LEU A 206 -13.72 13.48 -2.45
C LEU A 206 -13.45 12.17 -3.21
N PRO A 207 -12.61 12.14 -4.26
CA PRO A 207 -12.29 10.89 -4.94
C PRO A 207 -11.62 9.85 -4.02
N SER A 208 -10.76 10.27 -3.09
CA SER A 208 -10.17 9.39 -2.08
C SER A 208 -11.23 8.84 -1.13
N MET A 209 -12.18 9.64 -0.66
CA MET A 209 -13.26 9.14 0.19
C MET A 209 -14.08 8.05 -0.51
N ILE A 210 -14.37 8.21 -1.79
CA ILE A 210 -15.09 7.19 -2.59
C ILE A 210 -14.23 5.92 -2.75
N SER A 211 -12.93 6.10 -2.99
CA SER A 211 -11.99 5.00 -3.23
C SER A 211 -11.55 4.26 -1.96
N SER A 212 -11.64 4.91 -0.80
CA SER A 212 -11.26 4.33 0.50
C SER A 212 -12.44 3.69 1.25
N ALA A 213 -13.68 3.85 0.76
CA ALA A 213 -14.90 3.32 1.36
C ALA A 213 -15.19 1.88 0.92
#